data_AF-A0A7S1ALJ7-F1
#
_entry.id   AF-A0A7S1ALJ7-F1
#
_cell.length_a   1.000
_cell.length_b   1.000
_cell.length_c   1.000
_cell.angle_alpha   90.00
_cell.angle_beta   90.00
_cell.angle_gamma   90.00
#
_symmetry.space_group_name_H-M   'P 1'
#
loop_
_entity.id
_entity.type
_entity.pdbx_description
1 polymer ?
#
loop_
_entity_poly.entity_id
_entity_poly.type
_entity_poly.pdbx_seq_one_letter_code
_entity_poly.pdbx_strand_id
1 'polypeptide(L)'
;RIEFWCFPPFWMDVGEDPRHLVGELKTRLDAAISAEDVRATESALEELETLLDDDVVPWTEVVHAKIAHSVSEVRRCPPAGSKSLRALASDLMRRFLELGDTTR
;
A
#
# COMPACT_ATOMS: atom_id res chain seq x y z
N ARG A 1 45.80 13.13 4.17
CA ARG A 1 44.73 13.28 5.18
C ARG A 1 43.41 13.29 4.43
N ILE A 2 42.67 12.20 4.50
CA ILE A 2 41.34 12.05 3.87
C ILE A 2 40.40 11.79 5.03
N GLU A 3 39.59 12.79 5.38
CA GLU A 3 38.51 12.76 6.36
C GLU A 3 37.50 13.77 5.80
N PHE A 4 36.20 13.56 5.64
CA PHE A 4 35.22 12.75 6.34
C PHE A 4 34.22 12.25 5.29
N TRP A 5 33.92 10.95 5.24
CA TRP A 5 32.68 10.49 4.62
C TRP A 5 31.59 10.62 5.69
N CYS A 6 30.68 11.58 5.52
CA CYS A 6 29.40 11.58 6.24
C CYS A 6 28.54 10.43 5.71
N PHE A 7 28.72 9.23 6.24
CA PHE A 7 27.69 8.19 6.18
C PHE A 7 26.69 8.45 7.32
N PRO A 8 25.38 8.55 7.04
CA PRO A 8 24.40 8.67 8.11
C PRO A 8 24.37 7.36 8.91
N PRO A 9 24.09 7.42 10.23
CA PRO A 9 23.79 6.24 11.00
C PRO A 9 22.35 5.85 10.65
N PHE A 10 22.14 4.64 10.16
CA PHE A 10 20.79 4.15 9.94
C PHE A 10 20.66 2.70 10.41
N TRP A 11 20.55 2.59 11.73
CA TRP A 11 19.80 1.61 12.53
C TRP A 11 19.08 0.51 11.73
N MET A 12 19.32 -0.75 12.13
CA MET A 12 18.33 -1.83 12.42
C MET A 12 17.25 -2.07 11.36
N ASP A 13 17.00 -3.26 10.83
CA ASP A 13 17.08 -4.64 11.33
C ASP A 13 16.96 -5.55 10.08
N VAL A 14 17.04 -6.87 10.19
CA VAL A 14 16.67 -7.77 9.08
C VAL A 14 15.13 -7.84 9.02
N GLY A 15 14.51 -6.68 8.78
CA GLY A 15 13.09 -6.49 8.52
C GLY A 15 12.91 -6.31 7.01
N GLU A 16 11.92 -6.99 6.44
CA GLU A 16 11.60 -6.92 5.02
C GLU A 16 11.49 -5.45 4.55
N ASP A 17 12.18 -5.08 3.46
CA ASP A 17 12.18 -3.69 2.98
C ASP A 17 10.72 -3.27 2.69
N PRO A 18 10.23 -2.15 3.25
CA PRO A 18 8.83 -1.76 3.12
C PRO A 18 8.43 -1.58 1.64
N ARG A 19 9.36 -1.29 0.73
CA ARG A 19 9.07 -1.26 -0.72
C ARG A 19 8.85 -2.64 -1.28
N HIS A 20 9.54 -3.64 -0.76
CA HIS A 20 9.34 -5.02 -1.15
C HIS A 20 7.98 -5.52 -0.67
N LEU A 21 7.62 -5.26 0.59
CA LEU A 21 6.29 -5.58 1.15
C LEU A 21 5.16 -4.98 0.31
N VAL A 22 5.24 -3.67 0.04
CA VAL A 22 4.24 -2.95 -0.75
C VAL A 22 4.23 -3.42 -2.21
N GLY A 23 5.40 -3.71 -2.79
CA GLY A 23 5.52 -4.25 -4.15
C GLY A 23 4.87 -5.62 -4.29
N GLU A 24 5.09 -6.51 -3.33
CA GLU A 24 4.46 -7.83 -3.29
C GLU A 24 2.95 -7.73 -3.08
N LEU A 25 2.51 -6.90 -2.12
CA LEU A 25 1.09 -6.65 -1.87
C LEU A 25 0.40 -6.09 -3.11
N LYS A 26 1.02 -5.16 -3.82
CA LYS A 26 0.51 -4.63 -5.10
C LYS A 26 0.37 -5.74 -6.14
N THR A 27 1.39 -6.58 -6.28
CA THR A 27 1.38 -7.68 -7.25
C THR A 27 0.26 -8.68 -6.95
N ARG A 28 0.05 -9.03 -5.67
CA ARG A 28 -1.05 -9.89 -5.23
C ARG A 28 -2.41 -9.23 -5.48
N LEU A 29 -2.55 -7.94 -5.17
CA LEU A 29 -3.78 -7.19 -5.39
C LEU A 29 -4.15 -7.13 -6.88
N ASP A 30 -3.20 -6.79 -7.76
CA ASP A 30 -3.44 -6.76 -9.21
C ASP A 30 -3.82 -8.14 -9.75
N ALA A 31 -3.15 -9.20 -9.28
CA ALA A 31 -3.48 -10.57 -9.66
C ALA A 31 -4.89 -10.97 -9.19
N ALA A 32 -5.28 -10.58 -7.97
CA ALA A 32 -6.62 -10.83 -7.42
C ALA A 32 -7.71 -10.08 -8.19
N ILE A 33 -7.47 -8.81 -8.54
CA ILE A 33 -8.37 -8.01 -9.38
C ILE A 33 -8.53 -8.67 -10.75
N SER A 34 -7.42 -9.06 -11.38
CA SER A 34 -7.44 -9.71 -12.69
C SER A 34 -8.12 -11.08 -12.68
N ALA A 35 -8.09 -11.79 -11.54
CA ALA A 35 -8.74 -13.08 -11.35
C ALA A 35 -10.22 -12.95 -10.91
N GLU A 36 -10.71 -11.72 -10.71
CA GLU A 36 -12.01 -11.43 -10.09
C GLU A 36 -12.20 -12.10 -8.71
N ASP A 37 -11.11 -12.33 -7.99
CA ASP A 37 -11.14 -12.98 -6.69
C ASP A 37 -11.45 -11.96 -5.58
N VAL A 38 -12.68 -12.01 -5.09
CA VAL A 38 -13.20 -11.13 -4.04
C VAL A 38 -12.42 -11.30 -2.74
N ARG A 39 -12.12 -12.54 -2.33
CA ARG A 39 -11.48 -12.81 -1.02
C ARG A 39 -10.02 -12.41 -1.03
N ALA A 40 -9.31 -12.70 -2.11
CA ALA A 40 -7.92 -12.30 -2.25
C ALA A 40 -7.78 -10.77 -2.33
N THR A 41 -8.73 -10.10 -2.99
CA THR A 41 -8.77 -8.64 -3.05
C THR A 41 -9.07 -8.03 -1.68
N GLU A 42 -10.03 -8.57 -0.93
CA GLU A 42 -10.35 -8.13 0.44
C GLU A 42 -9.15 -8.28 1.37
N SER A 43 -8.56 -9.49 1.39
CA SER A 43 -7.38 -9.80 2.18
C SER A 43 -6.21 -8.86 1.91
N ALA A 44 -5.95 -8.53 0.64
CA ALA A 44 -4.86 -7.62 0.27
C ALA A 44 -5.14 -6.16 0.68
N LEU A 45 -6.40 -5.73 0.67
CA LEU A 45 -6.79 -4.39 1.10
C LEU A 45 -6.74 -4.23 2.63
N GLU A 46 -7.17 -5.23 3.38
CA GLU A 46 -7.08 -5.26 4.85
C GLU A 46 -5.62 -5.31 5.32
N GLU A 47 -4.76 -6.07 4.63
CA GLU A 47 -3.33 -6.11 4.92
C GLU A 47 -2.68 -4.73 4.68
N LEU A 48 -3.05 -4.04 3.60
CA LEU A 48 -2.59 -2.68 3.34
C LEU A 48 -3.04 -1.69 4.44
N GLU A 49 -4.28 -1.80 4.90
CA GLU A 49 -4.80 -0.98 5.99
C GLU A 49 -3.99 -1.20 7.28
N THR A 50 -3.71 -2.46 7.61
CA THR A 50 -2.90 -2.83 8.78
C THR A 50 -1.49 -2.26 8.69
N LEU A 51 -0.84 -2.39 7.52
CA LEU A 51 0.52 -1.86 7.29
C LEU A 51 0.59 -0.33 7.43
N LEU A 52 -0.49 0.37 7.11
CA LEU A 52 -0.61 1.82 7.26
C LEU A 52 -0.93 2.22 8.72
N ASP A 53 -1.83 1.51 9.39
CA ASP A 53 -2.21 1.80 10.77
C ASP A 53 -1.07 1.49 11.77
N ASP A 54 -0.26 0.47 11.50
CA ASP A 54 0.93 0.13 12.30
C ASP A 54 2.18 0.96 11.95
N ASP A 55 2.10 1.90 11.00
CA ASP A 55 3.21 2.71 10.47
C ASP A 55 4.42 1.86 10.01
N VAL A 56 4.17 0.61 9.60
CA VAL A 56 5.18 -0.32 9.08
C VAL A 56 5.68 0.15 7.73
N VAL A 57 4.77 0.68 6.92
CA VAL A 57 5.06 1.19 5.59
C VAL A 57 4.80 2.69 5.54
N PRO A 58 5.82 3.52 5.26
CA PRO A 58 5.60 4.94 5.09
C PRO A 58 4.76 5.22 3.84
N TRP A 59 3.86 6.20 3.95
CA TRP A 59 2.95 6.63 2.88
C TRP A 59 3.64 6.86 1.52
N THR A 60 4.87 7.37 1.54
CA THR A 60 5.68 7.60 0.33
C THR A 60 5.90 6.34 -0.50
N GLU A 61 6.06 5.19 0.14
CA GLU A 61 6.29 3.93 -0.57
C GLU A 61 4.99 3.35 -1.15
N VAL A 62 3.86 3.56 -0.47
CA VAL A 62 2.53 3.24 -1.03
C VAL A 62 2.26 4.05 -2.29
N VAL A 63 2.64 5.32 -2.30
CA VAL A 63 2.56 6.20 -3.48
C VAL A 63 3.51 5.72 -4.58
N HIS A 64 4.78 5.44 -4.26
CA HIS A 64 5.75 4.95 -5.25
C HIS A 64 5.32 3.64 -5.91
N ALA A 65 4.78 2.70 -5.13
CA ALA A 65 4.29 1.44 -5.65
C ALA A 65 2.98 1.56 -6.44
N LYS A 66 2.37 2.75 -6.52
CA LYS A 66 1.10 2.99 -7.23
C LYS A 66 -0.05 2.11 -6.73
N ILE A 67 -0.03 1.72 -5.45
CA ILE A 67 -1.14 0.93 -4.85
C ILE A 67 -2.45 1.71 -4.91
N ALA A 68 -2.41 3.04 -4.69
CA ALA A 68 -3.58 3.90 -4.82
C ALA A 68 -4.27 3.79 -6.18
N HIS A 69 -3.54 3.45 -7.24
CA HIS A 69 -4.13 3.20 -8.56
C HIS A 69 -4.95 1.89 -8.56
N SER A 70 -4.38 0.79 -8.07
CA SER A 70 -5.06 -0.50 -7.95
C SER A 70 -6.29 -0.41 -7.02
N VAL A 71 -6.19 0.29 -5.89
CA VAL A 71 -7.33 0.52 -4.98
C VAL A 71 -8.42 1.36 -5.67
N SER A 72 -8.04 2.40 -6.43
CA SER A 72 -9.01 3.19 -7.21
C SER A 72 -9.70 2.35 -8.29
N GLU A 73 -9.00 1.37 -8.87
CA GLU A 73 -9.58 0.41 -9.81
C GLU A 73 -10.62 -0.49 -9.14
N VAL A 74 -10.30 -1.08 -7.97
CA VAL A 74 -11.28 -1.86 -7.16
C VAL A 74 -12.51 -1.03 -6.83
N ARG A 75 -12.34 0.26 -6.48
CA ARG A 75 -13.47 1.15 -6.20
C ARG A 75 -14.38 1.31 -7.42
N ARG A 76 -13.79 1.50 -8.61
CA ARG A 76 -14.55 1.72 -9.86
C ARG A 76 -15.21 0.42 -10.33
N CYS A 77 -14.42 -0.64 -10.43
CA CYS A 77 -14.77 -1.95 -10.92
C CYS A 77 -14.43 -3.01 -9.85
N PRO A 78 -15.25 -3.13 -8.80
CA PRO A 78 -15.00 -4.13 -7.77
C PRO A 78 -15.17 -5.54 -8.37
N PRO A 79 -14.30 -6.50 -8.04
CA PRO A 79 -14.43 -7.87 -8.52
C PRO A 79 -15.78 -8.45 -8.08
N ALA A 80 -16.40 -9.20 -8.99
CA ALA A 80 -17.78 -9.71 -8.85
C ALA A 80 -18.84 -8.64 -8.51
N GLY A 81 -18.56 -7.35 -8.72
CA GLY A 81 -19.48 -6.26 -8.38
C GLY A 81 -19.66 -6.05 -6.86
N SER A 82 -18.73 -6.53 -6.04
CA SER A 82 -18.86 -6.49 -4.58
C SER A 82 -18.98 -5.06 -4.03
N LYS A 83 -20.10 -4.77 -3.38
CA LYS A 83 -20.34 -3.45 -2.74
C LYS A 83 -19.44 -3.24 -1.53
N SER A 84 -19.11 -4.30 -0.80
CA SER A 84 -18.23 -4.24 0.37
C SER A 84 -16.81 -3.84 -0.02
N LEU A 85 -16.26 -4.45 -1.08
CA LEU A 85 -14.94 -4.08 -1.61
C LEU A 85 -14.90 -2.65 -2.12
N ARG A 86 -15.98 -2.19 -2.78
CA ARG A 86 -16.08 -0.80 -3.20
C ARG A 86 -16.08 0.17 -2.01
N ALA A 87 -16.74 -0.18 -0.91
CA ALA A 87 -16.75 0.63 0.30
C ALA A 87 -15.35 0.67 0.95
N LEU A 88 -14.73 -0.50 1.13
CA LEU A 88 -13.36 -0.63 1.68
C LEU A 88 -12.34 0.17 0.85
N ALA A 89 -12.37 0.02 -0.47
CA ALA A 89 -11.51 0.77 -1.38
C ALA A 89 -11.80 2.28 -1.35
N SER A 90 -13.04 2.70 -1.08
CA SER A 90 -13.39 4.12 -0.93
C SER A 90 -12.83 4.70 0.36
N ASP A 91 -12.89 3.94 1.46
CA ASP A 91 -12.33 4.35 2.75
C ASP A 91 -10.81 4.43 2.71
N LEU A 92 -10.13 3.45 2.10
CA LEU A 92 -8.68 3.50 1.88
C LEU A 92 -8.29 4.71 1.01
N MET A 93 -9.02 4.97 -0.08
CA MET A 93 -8.78 6.16 -0.91
C MET A 93 -8.99 7.48 -0.14
N ARG A 94 -9.92 7.52 0.82
CA ARG A 94 -10.09 8.69 1.69
C ARG A 94 -8.88 8.87 2.61
N ARG A 95 -8.40 7.80 3.24
CA ARG A 95 -7.18 7.83 4.07
C ARG A 95 -5.95 8.26 3.27
N PHE A 96 -5.82 7.78 2.04
CA PHE A 96 -4.76 8.21 1.13
C PHE A 96 -4.76 9.71 0.86
N LEU A 97 -5.94 10.31 0.72
CA LEU A 97 -6.07 11.76 0.57
C LEU A 97 -5.69 12.50 1.86
N GLU A 98 -6.15 12.02 3.02
CA GLU A 98 -5.82 12.59 4.33
C GLU A 98 -4.30 12.55 4.59
N LEU A 99 -3.64 11.41 4.35
CA LEU A 99 -2.19 11.26 4.48
C LEU A 99 -1.44 12.13 3.46
N GLY A 100 -1.93 12.20 2.22
CA GLY A 100 -1.37 13.05 1.16
C GLY A 100 -1.43 14.55 1.47
N ASP A 101 -2.50 15.02 2.10
CA ASP A 101 -2.64 16.42 2.54
C ASP A 101 -1.75 16.75 3.74
N THR A 102 -1.50 15.77 4.62
CA THR A 102 -0.66 15.95 5.81
C THR A 102 0.84 16.02 5.49
N THR A 103 1.25 15.50 4.33
CA THR A 103 2.67 15.47 3.90
C THR A 103 3.12 16.77 3.20
N ARG A 104 2.35 17.87 3.32
CA ARG A 104 2.55 19.12 2.56
C ARG A 104 3.12 20.27 3.39
#